data_AF-A0A7S4R593-F1
#
_entry.id   AF-A0A7S4R593-F1
#
_cell.length_a   1.000
_cell.length_b   1.000
_cell.length_c   1.000
_cell.angle_alpha   90.00
_cell.angle_beta   90.00
_cell.angle_gamma   90.00
#
_symmetry.space_group_name_H-M   'P 1'
#
loop_
_entity.id
_entity.type
_entity.pdbx_description
1 polymer ?
#
loop_
_entity_poly.entity_id
_entity_poly.type
_entity_poly.pdbx_seq_one_letter_code
_entity_poly.pdbx_strand_id
1 'polypeptide(L)'
;PASQRVVSKSRHLLIRSGVAARKQIYSSVQAAVTARYGEGASLSTLTCSSSYPTLGEWDRHGGGYNKGWQTDHLSQQHRWKSTATVSSNVSDESSVSSKEEALALATAKVIREIKADLVKADVNNDGKIDSEELKAVLRNYSDVFTDKDIVEIGELFYVGKAGSGVPHNDFLRAVSNVIYDKAELDEGGVNHRKIGISSHPLGLGKCGTEYSFGKSRGVYTEDELDVKLTHVPPKTNADKIALAAVGVVRFLFDGVSLWNFGEITQAKVLRRVIFLETIAAIPGFVAAMVRHFQSVRTFSRDGGMLNMFLDEANNERMHLLSFVRMRDPGNVMRFVVLGSQVAVGTGFLILYAMSPAFCHRFVGYVEEEACHTYTTIIDTIENAPDESEMAEWRTEIAPAIARGYWKLGETGTVLDMM
;
A
#
# COMPACT_ATOMS: atom_id res chain seq x y z
N PRO A 1 -20.21 -8.87 -59.71
CA PRO A 1 -20.53 -9.45 -58.37
C PRO A 1 -19.33 -10.10 -57.62
N ALA A 2 -18.09 -9.68 -57.88
CA ALA A 2 -16.88 -10.24 -57.23
C ALA A 2 -16.17 -9.28 -56.26
N SER A 3 -16.74 -8.10 -55.95
CA SER A 3 -16.10 -7.08 -55.11
C SER A 3 -16.53 -7.07 -53.63
N GLN A 4 -17.48 -7.91 -53.21
CA GLN A 4 -17.99 -7.91 -51.82
C GLN A 4 -17.50 -9.07 -50.93
N ARG A 5 -16.75 -10.06 -51.45
CA ARG A 5 -16.32 -11.24 -50.66
C ARG A 5 -14.91 -11.16 -50.05
N VAL A 6 -14.06 -10.21 -50.45
CA VAL A 6 -12.69 -10.09 -49.91
C VAL A 6 -12.63 -9.23 -48.64
N VAL A 7 -13.61 -8.35 -48.43
CA VAL A 7 -13.63 -7.42 -47.27
C VAL A 7 -14.06 -8.11 -45.95
N SER A 8 -14.84 -9.20 -46.00
CA SER A 8 -15.32 -9.86 -44.77
C SER A 8 -14.30 -10.80 -44.12
N LYS A 9 -13.45 -11.50 -44.91
CA LYS A 9 -12.40 -12.37 -44.37
C LYS A 9 -11.24 -11.60 -43.72
N SER A 10 -10.86 -10.45 -44.27
CA SER A 10 -9.82 -9.60 -43.66
C SER A 10 -10.28 -8.90 -42.38
N ARG A 11 -11.57 -8.52 -42.27
CA ARG A 11 -12.14 -7.98 -41.02
C ARG A 11 -12.19 -9.03 -39.90
N HIS A 12 -12.51 -10.29 -40.21
CA HIS A 12 -12.51 -11.36 -39.20
C HIS A 12 -11.09 -11.80 -38.75
N LEU A 13 -10.07 -11.73 -39.61
CA LEU A 13 -8.68 -11.94 -39.19
C LEU A 13 -8.13 -10.78 -38.35
N LEU A 14 -8.50 -9.52 -38.66
CA LEU A 14 -8.08 -8.32 -37.91
C LEU A 14 -8.74 -8.19 -36.53
N ILE A 15 -9.97 -8.68 -36.38
CA ILE A 15 -10.68 -8.71 -35.09
C ILE A 15 -10.11 -9.84 -34.21
N ARG A 16 -9.80 -11.01 -34.79
CA ARG A 16 -9.14 -12.11 -34.07
C ARG A 16 -7.68 -11.79 -33.71
N SER A 17 -6.94 -11.05 -34.54
CA SER A 17 -5.59 -10.60 -34.21
C SER A 17 -5.57 -9.46 -33.17
N GLY A 18 -6.60 -8.61 -33.12
CA GLY A 18 -6.77 -7.61 -32.06
C GLY A 18 -7.09 -8.22 -30.70
N VAL A 19 -7.98 -9.22 -30.61
CA VAL A 19 -8.24 -9.94 -29.35
C VAL A 19 -7.04 -10.78 -28.91
N ALA A 20 -6.34 -11.43 -29.84
CA ALA A 20 -5.10 -12.16 -29.54
C ALA A 20 -3.96 -11.23 -29.09
N ALA A 21 -3.79 -10.07 -29.73
CA ALA A 21 -2.83 -9.05 -29.30
C ALA A 21 -3.19 -8.47 -27.92
N ARG A 22 -4.49 -8.26 -27.63
CA ARG A 22 -4.97 -7.80 -26.32
C ARG A 22 -4.72 -8.82 -25.20
N LYS A 23 -4.96 -10.11 -25.46
CA LYS A 23 -4.54 -11.20 -24.54
C LYS A 23 -3.04 -11.23 -24.33
N GLN A 24 -2.27 -11.09 -25.41
CA GLN A 24 -0.81 -11.11 -25.35
C GLN A 24 -0.25 -9.92 -24.58
N ILE A 25 -0.91 -8.76 -24.58
CA ILE A 25 -0.45 -7.54 -23.88
C ILE A 25 -0.79 -7.58 -22.39
N TYR A 26 -2.00 -7.99 -22.02
CA TYR A 26 -2.35 -8.15 -20.60
C TYR A 26 -1.65 -9.36 -19.97
N SER A 27 -1.49 -10.47 -20.70
CA SER A 27 -0.58 -11.53 -20.28
C SER A 27 0.87 -11.06 -20.27
N SER A 28 1.22 -10.02 -21.03
CA SER A 28 2.57 -9.45 -21.02
C SER A 28 2.83 -8.55 -19.83
N VAL A 29 1.86 -7.76 -19.39
CA VAL A 29 1.92 -7.01 -18.12
C VAL A 29 1.97 -7.98 -16.95
N GLN A 30 1.14 -9.03 -16.96
CA GLN A 30 1.19 -10.09 -15.96
C GLN A 30 2.54 -10.83 -15.98
N ALA A 31 3.06 -11.20 -17.15
CA ALA A 31 4.36 -11.85 -17.28
C ALA A 31 5.54 -10.94 -16.92
N ALA A 32 5.44 -9.61 -17.10
CA ALA A 32 6.46 -8.66 -16.66
C ALA A 32 6.48 -8.54 -15.13
N VAL A 33 5.33 -8.62 -14.46
CA VAL A 33 5.21 -8.75 -13.01
C VAL A 33 5.82 -10.08 -12.54
N THR A 34 5.55 -11.18 -13.23
CA THR A 34 6.14 -12.50 -12.92
C THR A 34 7.66 -12.56 -13.17
N ALA A 35 8.16 -11.97 -14.25
CA ALA A 35 9.59 -11.95 -14.59
C ALA A 35 10.43 -11.13 -13.60
N ARG A 36 9.84 -10.08 -13.00
CA ARG A 36 10.51 -9.21 -12.02
C ARG A 36 10.50 -9.75 -10.59
N TYR A 37 9.54 -10.61 -10.24
CA TYR A 37 9.31 -11.06 -8.85
C TYR A 37 9.25 -12.59 -8.67
N GLY A 38 9.43 -13.39 -9.73
CA GLY A 38 9.47 -14.86 -9.71
C GLY A 38 8.13 -15.55 -10.03
N GLU A 39 8.19 -16.85 -10.32
CA GLU A 39 6.99 -17.68 -10.57
C GLU A 39 6.07 -17.69 -9.34
N GLY A 40 4.82 -17.24 -9.51
CA GLY A 40 3.83 -17.09 -8.44
C GLY A 40 3.48 -15.64 -8.07
N ALA A 41 4.20 -14.64 -8.61
CA ALA A 41 3.88 -13.24 -8.42
C ALA A 41 2.65 -12.82 -9.24
N SER A 42 1.61 -12.34 -8.56
CA SER A 42 0.42 -11.73 -9.14
C SER A 42 0.52 -10.19 -9.10
N LEU A 43 -0.43 -9.46 -9.70
CA LEU A 43 -0.61 -8.00 -9.50
C LEU A 43 -0.80 -7.61 -8.02
N SER A 44 -0.88 -8.59 -7.11
CA SER A 44 -0.82 -8.45 -5.65
C SER A 44 0.59 -8.26 -5.07
N THR A 45 1.66 -8.53 -5.85
CA THR A 45 3.05 -8.54 -5.35
C THR A 45 3.73 -7.15 -5.40
N LEU A 46 2.91 -6.11 -5.50
CA LEU A 46 3.34 -4.73 -5.76
C LEU A 46 3.77 -4.01 -4.48
N THR A 47 4.90 -4.43 -3.92
CA THR A 47 5.50 -3.70 -2.80
C THR A 47 6.50 -2.67 -3.32
N CYS A 48 6.32 -1.43 -2.87
CA CYS A 48 7.28 -0.36 -3.00
C CYS A 48 8.56 -0.73 -2.23
N SER A 49 9.75 -0.66 -2.84
CA SER A 49 10.98 -0.66 -2.07
C SER A 49 11.10 0.69 -1.36
N SER A 50 10.73 0.76 -0.08
CA SER A 50 11.12 1.88 0.76
C SER A 50 12.63 1.81 0.95
N SER A 51 13.37 2.63 0.20
CA SER A 51 14.73 2.99 0.58
C SER A 51 14.62 3.81 1.88
N TYR A 52 14.53 3.14 3.02
CA TYR A 52 15.03 3.75 4.25
C TYR A 52 16.52 4.01 4.01
N PRO A 53 17.11 5.10 4.54
CA PRO A 53 18.55 5.12 4.69
C PRO A 53 18.89 3.92 5.58
N THR A 54 19.39 2.85 4.96
CA THR A 54 20.18 1.86 5.68
C THR A 54 21.22 2.65 6.42
N LEU A 55 21.38 2.38 7.73
CA LEU A 55 22.52 2.79 8.53
C LEU A 55 23.79 2.66 7.68
N GLY A 56 24.20 3.78 7.07
CA GLY A 56 25.44 3.86 6.34
C GLY A 56 26.57 3.79 7.34
N GLU A 57 27.64 3.14 6.90
CA GLU A 57 28.98 3.46 7.37
C GLU A 57 29.29 3.06 8.82
N TRP A 58 29.40 1.75 9.04
CA TRP A 58 30.42 1.24 9.95
C TRP A 58 31.40 0.39 9.15
N ASP A 59 32.32 1.07 8.48
CA ASP A 59 33.51 0.44 7.90
C ASP A 59 34.76 1.09 8.51
N ARG A 60 35.37 0.34 9.43
CA ARG A 60 36.78 0.31 9.89
C ARG A 60 36.91 0.20 11.41
N HIS A 61 37.11 -1.03 11.90
CA HIS A 61 38.42 -1.49 12.36
C HIS A 61 38.32 -2.85 13.05
N GLY A 62 39.07 -3.83 12.53
CA GLY A 62 39.81 -4.78 13.38
C GLY A 62 39.25 -6.20 13.52
N GLY A 63 40.06 -7.17 13.08
CA GLY A 63 40.18 -8.46 13.78
C GLY A 63 39.45 -9.62 13.10
N GLY A 64 40.16 -10.31 12.21
CA GLY A 64 39.67 -11.55 11.62
C GLY A 64 39.54 -12.68 12.64
N TYR A 65 38.68 -13.64 12.35
CA TYR A 65 38.88 -15.04 12.69
C TYR A 65 38.25 -15.94 11.64
N ASN A 66 38.94 -17.04 11.45
CA ASN A 66 38.89 -18.01 10.37
C ASN A 66 37.99 -19.20 10.76
N LYS A 67 37.65 -20.04 9.75
CA LYS A 67 37.01 -21.37 9.80
C LYS A 67 35.47 -21.35 9.87
N GLY A 68 34.72 -22.00 8.98
CA GLY A 68 35.04 -22.99 7.96
C GLY A 68 33.97 -24.08 7.98
N TRP A 69 33.29 -24.30 6.85
CA TRP A 69 32.74 -25.59 6.44
C TRP A 69 32.74 -25.62 4.90
N GLN A 70 33.85 -26.11 4.36
CA GLN A 70 33.93 -26.67 3.01
C GLN A 70 33.09 -27.95 2.98
N THR A 71 32.35 -28.15 1.90
CA THR A 71 32.36 -29.44 1.20
C THR A 71 32.52 -29.17 -0.29
N ASP A 72 33.52 -29.84 -0.84
CA ASP A 72 34.05 -29.70 -2.19
C ASP A 72 33.13 -30.34 -3.24
N HIS A 73 33.14 -29.79 -4.46
CA HIS A 73 33.36 -30.60 -5.65
C HIS A 73 34.12 -29.78 -6.72
N LEU A 74 35.41 -30.16 -6.85
CA LEU A 74 36.25 -30.28 -8.07
C LEU A 74 35.51 -30.13 -9.41
N SER A 75 36.09 -29.68 -10.53
CA SER A 75 37.37 -29.08 -10.91
C SER A 75 37.29 -28.89 -12.43
N GLN A 76 38.04 -27.92 -12.98
CA GLN A 76 38.73 -27.91 -14.29
C GLN A 76 38.55 -26.57 -15.02
N GLN A 77 39.55 -25.71 -14.85
CA GLN A 77 39.88 -24.66 -15.81
C GLN A 77 40.56 -25.30 -17.03
N HIS A 78 40.14 -24.94 -18.24
CA HIS A 78 41.07 -24.82 -19.35
C HIS A 78 40.82 -23.54 -20.16
N ARG A 79 41.91 -22.78 -20.25
CA ARG A 79 42.16 -21.58 -21.02
C ARG A 79 42.05 -21.85 -22.53
N TRP A 80 41.38 -20.99 -23.29
CA TRP A 80 41.73 -20.77 -24.70
C TRP A 80 41.73 -19.27 -25.01
N LYS A 81 42.89 -18.77 -25.44
CA LYS A 81 43.03 -17.50 -26.18
C LYS A 81 42.79 -17.84 -27.65
N SER A 82 41.90 -17.13 -28.32
CA SER A 82 42.01 -16.97 -29.77
C SER A 82 41.40 -15.64 -30.20
N THR A 83 42.30 -14.80 -30.70
CA THR A 83 42.13 -13.74 -31.69
C THR A 83 40.91 -13.98 -32.60
N ALA A 84 39.97 -13.05 -32.61
CA ALA A 84 38.92 -12.99 -33.62
C ALA A 84 39.14 -11.72 -34.46
N THR A 85 39.59 -11.98 -35.68
CA THR A 85 39.75 -11.07 -36.80
C THR A 85 38.42 -10.35 -37.08
N VAL A 86 38.50 -9.05 -37.35
CA VAL A 86 37.39 -8.25 -37.88
C VAL A 86 36.93 -8.88 -39.20
N SER A 87 35.77 -9.54 -39.17
CA SER A 87 35.01 -9.87 -40.37
C SER A 87 33.82 -8.92 -40.40
N SER A 88 33.88 -7.97 -41.32
CA SER A 88 32.77 -7.09 -41.67
C SER A 88 31.63 -7.91 -42.27
N ASN A 89 30.71 -8.38 -41.43
CA ASN A 89 29.40 -8.80 -41.87
C ASN A 89 28.44 -7.63 -41.69
N VAL A 90 28.14 -6.97 -42.81
CA VAL A 90 26.99 -6.12 -42.99
C VAL A 90 25.76 -7.01 -42.82
N SER A 91 25.05 -6.88 -41.72
CA SER A 91 23.74 -7.50 -41.50
C SER A 91 22.75 -6.45 -41.01
N ASP A 92 22.01 -5.90 -41.98
CA ASP A 92 20.66 -5.31 -41.95
C ASP A 92 20.24 -4.38 -40.80
N GLU A 93 20.71 -3.13 -40.84
CA GLU A 93 20.03 -1.98 -40.19
C GLU A 93 18.55 -1.86 -40.63
N SER A 94 18.19 -2.31 -41.84
CA SER A 94 16.82 -2.28 -42.35
C SER A 94 15.88 -3.29 -41.68
N SER A 95 16.40 -4.39 -41.13
CA SER A 95 15.59 -5.42 -40.48
C SER A 95 15.20 -5.06 -39.05
N VAL A 96 16.11 -4.38 -38.32
CA VAL A 96 15.89 -3.83 -36.98
C VAL A 96 14.88 -2.67 -37.07
N SER A 97 15.08 -1.74 -38.00
CA SER A 97 14.16 -0.64 -38.28
C SER A 97 12.74 -1.12 -38.63
N SER A 98 12.60 -2.18 -39.43
CA SER A 98 11.28 -2.71 -39.80
C SER A 98 10.52 -3.38 -38.64
N LYS A 99 11.24 -3.97 -37.68
CA LYS A 99 10.66 -4.59 -36.47
C LYS A 99 10.30 -3.54 -35.43
N GLU A 100 11.16 -2.54 -35.23
CA GLU A 100 10.87 -1.38 -34.38
C GLU A 100 9.66 -0.60 -34.91
N GLU A 101 9.56 -0.39 -36.23
CA GLU A 101 8.39 0.24 -36.86
C GLU A 101 7.12 -0.62 -36.73
N ALA A 102 7.22 -1.94 -36.87
CA ALA A 102 6.08 -2.85 -36.70
C ALA A 102 5.59 -2.88 -35.24
N LEU A 103 6.51 -2.89 -34.28
CA LEU A 103 6.22 -2.80 -32.85
C LEU A 103 5.59 -1.44 -32.50
N ALA A 104 6.16 -0.34 -33.00
CA ALA A 104 5.62 1.01 -32.81
C ALA A 104 4.20 1.13 -33.39
N LEU A 105 3.94 0.54 -34.56
CA LEU A 105 2.62 0.54 -35.18
C LEU A 105 1.61 -0.30 -34.40
N ALA A 106 2.02 -1.46 -33.88
CA ALA A 106 1.20 -2.31 -33.02
C ALA A 106 0.86 -1.59 -31.70
N THR A 107 1.86 -0.99 -31.04
CA THR A 107 1.69 -0.18 -29.84
C THR A 107 0.78 1.02 -30.10
N ALA A 108 0.94 1.74 -31.21
CA ALA A 108 0.06 2.85 -31.59
C ALA A 108 -1.38 2.42 -31.87
N LYS A 109 -1.61 1.20 -32.36
CA LYS A 109 -2.96 0.65 -32.50
C LYS A 109 -3.57 0.34 -31.12
N VAL A 110 -2.81 -0.29 -30.24
CA VAL A 110 -3.24 -0.63 -28.88
C VAL A 110 -3.56 0.63 -28.08
N ILE A 111 -2.67 1.62 -28.08
CA ILE A 111 -2.88 2.89 -27.39
C ILE A 111 -4.12 3.62 -27.90
N ARG A 112 -4.44 3.53 -29.19
CA ARG A 112 -5.69 4.09 -29.75
C ARG A 112 -6.94 3.36 -29.26
N GLU A 113 -6.90 2.03 -29.15
CA GLU A 113 -8.00 1.23 -28.64
C GLU A 113 -8.22 1.51 -27.14
N ILE A 114 -7.16 1.52 -26.34
CA ILE A 114 -7.23 1.89 -24.92
C ILE A 114 -7.79 3.31 -24.77
N LYS A 115 -7.33 4.26 -25.57
CA LYS A 115 -7.87 5.62 -25.55
C LYS A 115 -9.38 5.67 -25.83
N ALA A 116 -9.89 4.84 -26.74
CA ALA A 116 -11.31 4.77 -27.02
C ALA A 116 -12.10 4.17 -25.84
N ASP A 117 -11.55 3.16 -25.18
CA ASP A 117 -12.15 2.56 -23.99
C ASP A 117 -12.17 3.53 -22.81
N LEU A 118 -11.09 4.29 -22.60
CA LEU A 118 -11.00 5.34 -21.58
C LEU A 118 -12.07 6.42 -21.79
N VAL A 119 -12.17 6.96 -23.00
CA VAL A 119 -13.19 7.98 -23.34
C VAL A 119 -14.62 7.45 -23.18
N LYS A 120 -14.84 6.14 -23.41
CA LYS A 120 -16.15 5.54 -23.23
C LYS A 120 -16.48 5.28 -21.76
N ALA A 121 -15.47 4.98 -20.95
CA ALA A 121 -15.62 4.71 -19.52
C ALA A 121 -15.66 5.98 -18.66
N ASP A 122 -15.19 7.11 -19.18
CA ASP A 122 -15.24 8.44 -18.57
C ASP A 122 -16.69 8.95 -18.48
N VAL A 123 -17.39 8.53 -17.42
CA VAL A 123 -18.82 8.84 -17.24
C VAL A 123 -18.99 10.28 -16.80
N ASN A 124 -18.05 10.80 -16.01
CA ASN A 124 -18.12 12.14 -15.43
C ASN A 124 -17.55 13.23 -16.38
N ASN A 125 -16.94 12.84 -17.50
CA ASN A 125 -16.31 13.71 -18.51
C ASN A 125 -15.21 14.61 -17.95
N ASP A 126 -14.47 14.15 -16.94
CA ASP A 126 -13.37 14.91 -16.33
C ASP A 126 -12.02 14.69 -17.04
N GLY A 127 -11.97 13.78 -18.03
CA GLY A 127 -10.77 13.45 -18.81
C GLY A 127 -9.72 12.68 -18.02
N LYS A 128 -10.08 12.17 -16.84
CA LYS A 128 -9.29 11.28 -16.01
C LYS A 128 -9.95 9.90 -15.98
N ILE A 129 -9.17 8.91 -15.56
CA ILE A 129 -9.66 7.58 -15.22
C ILE A 129 -9.54 7.37 -13.72
N ASP A 130 -10.68 7.18 -13.05
CA ASP A 130 -10.75 6.78 -11.65
C ASP A 130 -10.82 5.25 -11.45
N SER A 131 -10.96 4.81 -10.20
CA SER A 131 -11.01 3.37 -9.87
C SER A 131 -12.25 2.68 -10.43
N GLU A 132 -13.41 3.33 -10.41
CA GLU A 132 -14.67 2.74 -10.88
C GLU A 132 -14.72 2.69 -12.40
N GLU A 133 -14.22 3.73 -13.06
CA GLU A 133 -14.04 3.77 -14.51
C GLU A 133 -13.00 2.74 -14.96
N LEU A 134 -11.91 2.56 -14.21
CA LEU A 134 -10.94 1.48 -14.46
C LEU A 134 -11.59 0.10 -14.32
N LYS A 135 -12.37 -0.14 -13.26
CA LYS A 135 -13.13 -1.40 -13.11
C LYS A 135 -14.07 -1.60 -14.30
N ALA A 136 -14.74 -0.55 -14.79
CA ALA A 136 -15.61 -0.61 -15.96
C ALA A 136 -14.85 -0.95 -17.25
N VAL A 137 -13.66 -0.38 -17.47
CA VAL A 137 -12.77 -0.75 -18.58
C VAL A 137 -12.36 -2.21 -18.48
N LEU A 138 -11.90 -2.66 -17.31
CA LEU A 138 -11.43 -4.04 -17.10
C LEU A 138 -12.55 -5.08 -17.27
N ARG A 139 -13.80 -4.74 -16.94
CA ARG A 139 -14.98 -5.60 -17.18
C ARG A 139 -15.24 -5.88 -18.66
N ASN A 140 -14.82 -5.00 -19.57
CA ASN A 140 -14.89 -5.27 -21.01
C ASN A 140 -13.94 -6.40 -21.44
N TYR A 141 -13.02 -6.81 -20.56
CA TYR A 141 -12.01 -7.84 -20.74
C TYR A 141 -12.19 -9.00 -19.76
N SER A 142 -13.44 -9.42 -19.54
CA SER A 142 -13.82 -10.51 -18.63
C SER A 142 -13.25 -11.89 -19.00
N ASP A 143 -12.71 -12.03 -20.22
CA ASP A 143 -11.97 -13.23 -20.66
C ASP A 143 -10.51 -13.25 -20.22
N VAL A 144 -10.02 -12.16 -19.62
CA VAL A 144 -8.65 -11.98 -19.11
C VAL A 144 -8.66 -11.75 -17.60
N PHE A 145 -9.57 -10.92 -17.10
CA PHE A 145 -9.67 -10.58 -15.68
C PHE A 145 -10.88 -11.24 -15.05
N THR A 146 -10.67 -11.95 -13.93
CA THR A 146 -11.77 -12.41 -13.10
C THR A 146 -12.38 -11.24 -12.33
N ASP A 147 -13.63 -11.38 -11.84
CA ASP A 147 -14.25 -10.35 -11.00
C ASP A 147 -13.39 -10.01 -9.77
N LYS A 148 -12.69 -11.01 -9.23
CA LYS A 148 -11.74 -10.81 -8.13
C LYS A 148 -10.57 -9.92 -8.55
N ASP A 149 -9.96 -10.19 -9.70
CA ASP A 149 -8.84 -9.39 -10.22
C ASP A 149 -9.27 -7.95 -10.49
N ILE A 150 -10.48 -7.75 -11.04
CA ILE A 150 -11.02 -6.42 -11.32
C ILE A 150 -11.19 -5.61 -10.02
N VAL A 151 -11.76 -6.23 -8.99
CA VAL A 151 -11.90 -5.60 -7.68
C VAL A 151 -10.52 -5.28 -7.11
N GLU A 152 -9.62 -6.25 -7.08
CA GLU A 152 -8.28 -6.08 -6.52
C GLU A 152 -7.49 -4.98 -7.22
N ILE A 153 -7.45 -4.97 -8.55
CA ILE A 153 -6.76 -3.94 -9.35
C ILE A 153 -7.40 -2.56 -9.10
N GLY A 154 -8.72 -2.49 -9.06
CA GLY A 154 -9.42 -1.24 -8.80
C GLY A 154 -9.11 -0.69 -7.40
N GLU A 155 -9.08 -1.54 -6.38
CA GLU A 155 -8.72 -1.14 -5.02
C GLU A 155 -7.26 -0.67 -4.94
N LEU A 156 -6.32 -1.41 -5.53
CA LEU A 156 -4.92 -1.01 -5.58
C LEU A 156 -4.73 0.31 -6.33
N PHE A 157 -5.51 0.55 -7.39
CA PHE A 157 -5.49 1.80 -8.13
C PHE A 157 -6.02 2.96 -7.28
N TYR A 158 -7.16 2.77 -6.61
CA TYR A 158 -7.74 3.76 -5.71
C TYR A 158 -6.77 4.16 -4.61
N VAL A 159 -6.21 3.18 -3.89
CA VAL A 159 -5.29 3.39 -2.77
C VAL A 159 -3.97 4.01 -3.26
N GLY A 160 -3.42 3.49 -4.36
CA GLY A 160 -2.22 4.02 -4.99
C GLY A 160 -2.37 5.48 -5.42
N LYS A 161 -3.59 5.93 -5.72
CA LYS A 161 -3.90 7.32 -6.09
C LYS A 161 -4.56 8.15 -5.02
N ALA A 162 -4.81 7.59 -3.84
CA ALA A 162 -5.52 8.26 -2.75
C ALA A 162 -6.88 8.82 -3.21
N GLY A 163 -7.60 8.06 -4.04
CA GLY A 163 -8.90 8.43 -4.59
C GLY A 163 -8.87 9.39 -5.79
N SER A 164 -7.72 9.94 -6.17
CA SER A 164 -7.60 10.78 -7.37
C SER A 164 -7.68 9.98 -8.67
N GLY A 165 -8.37 10.52 -9.68
CA GLY A 165 -8.29 10.04 -11.06
C GLY A 165 -6.93 10.34 -11.72
N VAL A 166 -6.61 9.62 -12.79
CA VAL A 166 -5.40 9.84 -13.60
C VAL A 166 -5.78 10.42 -14.95
N PRO A 167 -5.22 11.56 -15.39
CA PRO A 167 -5.48 12.07 -16.73
C PRO A 167 -5.23 11.00 -17.79
N HIS A 168 -6.13 10.86 -18.76
CA HIS A 168 -6.05 9.80 -19.77
C HIS A 168 -4.70 9.76 -20.48
N ASN A 169 -4.12 10.93 -20.80
CA ASN A 169 -2.81 11.00 -21.46
C ASN A 169 -1.67 10.45 -20.57
N ASP A 170 -1.73 10.67 -19.26
CA ASP A 170 -0.72 10.17 -18.33
C ASP A 170 -0.88 8.67 -18.11
N PHE A 171 -2.12 8.16 -18.07
CA PHE A 171 -2.40 6.73 -18.06
C PHE A 171 -1.87 6.03 -19.32
N LEU A 172 -2.16 6.60 -20.50
CA LEU A 172 -1.65 6.08 -21.78
C LEU A 172 -0.13 6.12 -21.85
N ARG A 173 0.52 7.17 -21.31
CA ARG A 173 1.98 7.27 -21.22
C ARG A 173 2.55 6.16 -20.34
N ALA A 174 1.95 5.91 -19.18
CA ALA A 174 2.37 4.84 -18.28
C ALA A 174 2.24 3.45 -18.93
N VAL A 175 1.11 3.17 -19.59
CA VAL A 175 0.91 1.91 -20.31
C VAL A 175 1.92 1.76 -21.44
N SER A 176 2.15 2.83 -22.21
CA SER A 176 3.14 2.84 -23.28
C SER A 176 4.54 2.51 -22.76
N ASN A 177 4.96 3.11 -21.65
CA ASN A 177 6.28 2.86 -21.05
C ASN A 177 6.43 1.39 -20.64
N VAL A 178 5.41 0.77 -20.04
CA VAL A 178 5.47 -0.65 -19.65
C VAL A 178 5.55 -1.57 -20.88
N ILE A 179 4.87 -1.23 -21.98
CA ILE A 179 4.95 -2.00 -23.23
C ILE A 179 6.37 -1.91 -23.83
N TYR A 180 6.98 -0.73 -23.83
CA TYR A 180 8.34 -0.52 -24.36
C TYR A 180 9.41 -1.15 -23.47
N ASP A 181 9.34 -0.97 -22.15
CA ASP A 181 10.31 -1.56 -21.21
C ASP A 181 10.32 -3.09 -21.31
N LYS A 182 9.17 -3.71 -21.55
CA LYS A 182 9.10 -5.16 -21.77
C LYS A 182 9.79 -5.57 -23.08
N ALA A 183 9.58 -4.82 -24.15
CA ALA A 183 10.20 -5.12 -25.44
C ALA A 183 11.73 -5.05 -25.36
N GLU A 184 12.29 -4.11 -24.59
CA GLU A 184 13.74 -4.03 -24.34
C GLU A 184 14.26 -5.21 -23.48
N LEU A 185 13.46 -5.70 -22.50
CA LEU A 185 13.83 -6.83 -21.64
C LEU A 185 13.85 -8.18 -22.38
N ASP A 186 12.91 -8.41 -23.30
CA ASP A 186 12.84 -9.64 -24.10
C ASP A 186 13.97 -9.74 -25.15
N GLU A 187 14.65 -8.63 -25.49
CA GLU A 187 15.75 -8.56 -26.46
C GLU A 187 17.17 -8.68 -25.85
N GLY A 188 17.29 -9.02 -24.55
CA GLY A 188 18.58 -9.34 -23.92
C GLY A 188 19.53 -8.15 -23.69
N GLY A 189 19.06 -6.92 -23.88
CA GLY A 189 19.83 -5.71 -23.64
C GLY A 189 19.74 -5.25 -22.19
N VAL A 190 20.67 -5.68 -21.33
CA VAL A 190 20.81 -5.10 -19.97
C VAL A 190 21.45 -3.71 -20.09
N ASN A 191 20.63 -2.71 -20.36
CA ASN A 191 20.97 -1.31 -20.08
C ASN A 191 19.94 -0.76 -19.10
N HIS A 192 20.21 -0.95 -17.81
CA HIS A 192 19.51 -0.23 -16.76
C HIS A 192 19.85 1.27 -16.88
N ARG A 193 19.17 1.98 -17.79
CA ARG A 193 18.99 3.42 -17.61
C ARG A 193 18.29 3.55 -16.26
N LYS A 194 18.96 4.21 -15.31
CA LYS A 194 18.37 4.71 -14.05
C LYS A 194 17.29 5.74 -14.42
N ILE A 195 16.17 5.29 -14.97
CA ILE A 195 14.95 6.06 -14.98
C ILE A 195 14.50 6.00 -13.53
N GLY A 196 14.30 7.17 -12.90
CA GLY A 196 13.73 7.30 -11.56
C GLY A 196 12.29 6.82 -11.54
N ILE A 197 12.09 5.53 -11.77
CA ILE A 197 10.81 4.85 -11.73
C ILE A 197 10.47 4.78 -10.26
N SER A 198 9.47 5.60 -9.88
CA SER A 198 8.64 5.36 -8.72
C SER A 198 8.47 3.84 -8.57
N SER A 199 8.70 3.30 -7.39
CA SER A 199 8.63 1.88 -7.02
C SER A 199 7.27 1.20 -7.28
N HIS A 200 6.39 1.86 -8.03
CA HIS A 200 5.11 1.42 -8.55
C HIS A 200 5.25 0.93 -10.01
N PRO A 201 4.65 -0.21 -10.41
CA PRO A 201 4.83 -0.82 -11.75
C PRO A 201 4.47 0.06 -12.93
N LEU A 202 3.45 0.91 -12.75
CA LEU A 202 3.02 1.89 -13.76
C LEU A 202 3.68 3.27 -13.58
N GLY A 203 4.51 3.47 -12.54
CA GLY A 203 5.03 4.79 -12.16
C GLY A 203 3.97 5.81 -11.73
N LEU A 204 2.71 5.37 -11.60
CA LEU A 204 1.56 6.23 -11.32
C LEU A 204 1.24 6.32 -9.81
N GLY A 205 1.59 5.36 -8.96
CA GLY A 205 1.14 5.33 -7.56
C GLY A 205 2.01 6.09 -6.56
N LYS A 206 1.39 6.51 -5.44
CA LYS A 206 2.02 6.89 -4.17
C LYS A 206 2.25 5.63 -3.31
N CYS A 207 3.06 5.69 -2.25
CA CYS A 207 3.36 4.55 -1.35
C CYS A 207 2.14 3.91 -0.64
N GLY A 208 0.89 4.28 -0.91
CA GLY A 208 -0.28 3.69 -0.26
C GLY A 208 -0.46 2.19 -0.54
N THR A 209 0.06 1.71 -1.67
CA THR A 209 -0.16 0.33 -2.16
C THR A 209 0.47 -0.75 -1.28
N GLU A 210 1.53 -0.43 -0.52
CA GLU A 210 2.18 -1.39 0.40
C GLU A 210 1.31 -1.77 1.61
N TYR A 211 0.18 -1.07 1.81
CA TYR A 211 -0.72 -1.25 2.94
C TYR A 211 -2.04 -1.95 2.59
N SER A 212 -2.24 -2.33 1.33
CA SER A 212 -3.45 -3.02 0.84
C SER A 212 -3.21 -4.52 0.66
N PHE A 213 -2.75 -5.20 1.70
CA PHE A 213 -2.78 -6.67 1.76
C PHE A 213 -4.06 -7.13 2.48
N GLY A 214 -5.23 -6.81 1.92
CA GLY A 214 -6.50 -7.19 2.54
C GLY A 214 -7.71 -6.43 2.00
N LYS A 215 -8.91 -6.88 2.42
CA LYS A 215 -10.21 -6.30 2.09
C LYS A 215 -10.16 -4.79 2.40
N SER A 216 -10.25 -3.94 1.37
CA SER A 216 -10.38 -2.49 1.61
C SER A 216 -11.53 -2.27 2.58
N ARG A 217 -11.38 -1.41 3.57
CA ARG A 217 -12.53 -1.02 4.38
C ARG A 217 -13.59 -0.43 3.45
N GLY A 218 -14.84 -0.78 3.70
CA GLY A 218 -15.96 -0.17 2.98
C GLY A 218 -15.92 1.33 3.20
N VAL A 219 -16.55 2.08 2.29
CA VAL A 219 -16.87 3.48 2.58
C VAL A 219 -17.80 3.46 3.78
N TYR A 220 -17.40 4.07 4.89
CA TYR A 220 -18.24 4.19 6.08
C TYR A 220 -19.51 4.96 5.69
N THR A 221 -20.68 4.45 6.07
CA THR A 221 -21.93 5.19 5.87
C THR A 221 -22.05 6.31 6.92
N GLU A 222 -22.88 7.32 6.66
CA GLU A 222 -23.15 8.38 7.65
C GLU A 222 -23.67 7.80 8.98
N ASP A 223 -24.50 6.75 8.93
CA ASP A 223 -24.99 6.04 10.12
C ASP A 223 -23.87 5.31 10.88
N GLU A 224 -22.86 4.79 10.18
CA GLU A 224 -21.68 4.15 10.80
C GLU A 224 -20.72 5.18 11.41
N LEU A 225 -20.77 6.43 10.94
CA LEU A 225 -19.98 7.55 11.45
C LEU A 225 -20.66 8.29 12.62
N ASP A 226 -21.97 8.08 12.88
CA ASP A 226 -22.66 8.57 14.11
C ASP A 226 -22.24 7.74 15.34
N VAL A 227 -20.97 7.86 15.72
CA VAL A 227 -20.37 7.14 16.85
C VAL A 227 -20.79 7.80 18.16
N LYS A 228 -21.68 7.13 18.90
CA LYS A 228 -22.06 7.55 20.25
C LYS A 228 -20.99 7.13 21.26
N LEU A 229 -20.56 8.07 22.10
CA LEU A 229 -19.71 7.75 23.24
C LEU A 229 -20.45 6.80 24.18
N THR A 230 -19.93 5.59 24.32
CA THR A 230 -20.50 4.54 25.18
C THR A 230 -19.52 4.17 26.28
N HIS A 231 -20.05 3.73 27.42
CA HIS A 231 -19.26 3.21 28.53
C HIS A 231 -19.80 1.86 28.98
N VAL A 232 -18.94 0.84 29.03
CA VAL A 232 -19.31 -0.49 29.52
C VAL A 232 -18.98 -0.62 31.01
N PRO A 233 -19.96 -0.69 31.92
CA PRO A 233 -19.69 -0.73 33.35
C PRO A 233 -18.94 -2.01 33.76
N PRO A 234 -17.94 -1.91 34.67
CA PRO A 234 -17.13 -3.06 35.08
C PRO A 234 -17.96 -4.05 35.90
N LYS A 235 -17.95 -5.33 35.49
CA LYS A 235 -18.74 -6.39 36.16
C LYS A 235 -17.90 -7.18 37.14
N THR A 236 -16.68 -7.52 36.76
CA THR A 236 -15.75 -8.33 37.56
C THR A 236 -14.73 -7.46 38.30
N ASN A 237 -14.04 -8.04 39.29
CA ASN A 237 -12.92 -7.34 39.94
C ASN A 237 -11.78 -7.07 38.95
N ALA A 238 -11.55 -7.96 37.98
CA ALA A 238 -10.59 -7.73 36.91
C ALA A 238 -10.99 -6.52 36.04
N ASP A 239 -12.29 -6.36 35.74
CA ASP A 239 -12.78 -5.19 35.00
C ASP A 239 -12.56 -3.90 35.78
N LYS A 240 -12.82 -3.91 37.09
CA LYS A 240 -12.59 -2.74 37.95
C LYS A 240 -11.10 -2.35 37.99
N ILE A 241 -10.21 -3.34 38.05
CA ILE A 241 -8.76 -3.10 38.01
C ILE A 241 -8.36 -2.57 36.62
N ALA A 242 -8.93 -3.11 35.54
CA ALA A 242 -8.65 -2.65 34.18
C ALA A 242 -9.07 -1.19 33.98
N LEU A 243 -10.27 -0.82 34.43
CA LEU A 243 -10.77 0.55 34.39
C LEU A 243 -9.87 1.49 35.20
N ALA A 244 -9.51 1.10 36.42
CA ALA A 244 -8.61 1.87 37.26
C ALA A 244 -7.22 2.04 36.60
N ALA A 245 -6.70 0.99 35.97
CA ALA A 245 -5.42 1.04 35.26
C ALA A 245 -5.46 2.02 34.08
N VAL A 246 -6.52 2.01 33.27
CA VAL A 246 -6.71 2.99 32.18
C VAL A 246 -6.79 4.40 32.73
N GLY A 247 -7.57 4.63 33.80
CA GLY A 247 -7.67 5.94 34.44
C GLY A 247 -6.31 6.46 34.94
N VAL A 248 -5.48 5.60 35.52
CA VAL A 248 -4.12 5.96 35.95
C VAL A 248 -3.22 6.27 34.76
N VAL A 249 -3.24 5.43 33.71
CA VAL A 249 -2.45 5.66 32.49
C VAL A 249 -2.84 6.99 31.84
N ARG A 250 -4.14 7.27 31.71
CA ARG A 250 -4.66 8.53 31.18
C ARG A 250 -4.21 9.71 32.02
N PHE A 251 -4.38 9.64 33.34
CA PHE A 251 -3.98 10.71 34.25
C PHE A 251 -2.48 11.04 34.12
N LEU A 252 -1.62 10.02 34.13
CA LEU A 252 -0.18 10.21 33.99
C LEU A 252 0.19 10.77 32.61
N PHE A 253 -0.39 10.22 31.55
CA PHE A 253 -0.10 10.63 30.19
C PHE A 253 -0.60 12.06 29.90
N ASP A 254 -1.79 12.43 30.35
CA ASP A 254 -2.33 13.78 30.24
C ASP A 254 -1.47 14.79 31.01
N GLY A 255 -0.93 14.38 32.17
CA GLY A 255 0.02 15.18 32.94
C GLY A 255 1.33 15.44 32.19
N VAL A 256 1.93 14.40 31.61
CA VAL A 256 3.22 14.51 30.88
C VAL A 256 3.05 15.20 29.52
N SER A 257 1.96 14.92 28.81
CA SER A 257 1.64 15.55 27.52
C SER A 257 1.10 16.96 27.65
N LEU A 258 0.82 17.40 28.88
CA LEU A 258 0.16 18.67 29.20
C LEU A 258 -1.21 18.82 28.51
N TRP A 259 -1.90 17.70 28.26
CA TRP A 259 -3.14 17.66 27.49
C TRP A 259 -4.21 18.61 28.03
N ASN A 260 -4.37 18.66 29.35
CA ASN A 260 -5.38 19.48 30.01
C ASN A 260 -4.91 20.92 30.32
N PHE A 261 -3.71 21.32 29.89
CA PHE A 261 -3.15 22.65 30.16
C PHE A 261 -3.13 23.51 28.91
N GLY A 262 -3.81 24.67 28.98
CA GLY A 262 -3.93 25.61 27.85
C GLY A 262 -4.84 25.07 26.73
N GLU A 263 -4.84 25.78 25.61
CA GLU A 263 -5.65 25.44 24.45
C GLU A 263 -5.19 24.14 23.76
N ILE A 264 -6.11 23.51 23.03
CA ILE A 264 -5.80 22.36 22.17
C ILE A 264 -5.31 22.92 20.84
N THR A 265 -4.04 22.69 20.56
CA THR A 265 -3.36 23.10 19.32
C THR A 265 -3.11 21.91 18.42
N GLN A 266 -2.97 22.12 17.10
CA GLN A 266 -2.65 21.08 16.14
C GLN A 266 -1.37 20.32 16.56
N ALA A 267 -0.35 21.05 17.02
CA ALA A 267 0.92 20.48 17.46
C ALA A 267 0.77 19.58 18.69
N LYS A 268 -0.18 19.88 19.58
CA LYS A 268 -0.47 19.11 20.79
C LYS A 268 -1.28 17.86 20.45
N VAL A 269 -2.27 17.98 19.56
CA VAL A 269 -3.02 16.85 19.00
C VAL A 269 -2.07 15.87 18.30
N LEU A 270 -1.28 16.34 17.33
CA LEU A 270 -0.37 15.48 16.56
C LEU A 270 0.67 14.81 17.46
N ARG A 271 1.23 15.51 18.46
CA ARG A 271 2.17 14.90 19.42
C ARG A 271 1.51 13.78 20.22
N ARG A 272 0.29 14.02 20.72
CA ARG A 272 -0.49 13.04 21.49
C ARG A 272 -0.80 11.81 20.65
N VAL A 273 -1.44 12.01 19.50
CA VAL A 273 -1.92 10.91 18.66
C VAL A 273 -0.76 10.12 18.11
N ILE A 274 0.26 10.77 17.51
CA ILE A 274 1.45 10.05 17.00
C ILE A 274 2.09 9.18 18.08
N PHE A 275 2.16 9.64 19.33
CA PHE A 275 2.70 8.82 20.41
C PHE A 275 1.78 7.63 20.74
N LEU A 276 0.50 7.88 21.00
CA LEU A 276 -0.44 6.84 21.42
C LEU A 276 -0.61 5.75 20.35
N GLU A 277 -0.68 6.14 19.08
CA GLU A 277 -0.82 5.19 17.96
C GLU A 277 0.41 4.28 17.78
N THR A 278 1.60 4.69 18.25
CA THR A 278 2.79 3.80 18.27
C THR A 278 2.66 2.65 19.26
N ILE A 279 1.78 2.80 20.25
CA ILE A 279 1.53 1.84 21.33
C ILE A 279 0.21 1.08 21.07
N ALA A 280 -0.79 1.73 20.49
CA ALA A 280 -2.12 1.16 20.22
C ALA A 280 -2.09 -0.09 19.31
N ALA A 281 -1.10 -0.21 18.41
CA ALA A 281 -0.94 -1.40 17.58
C ALA A 281 -0.45 -2.65 18.35
N ILE A 282 0.12 -2.49 19.55
CA ILE A 282 0.77 -3.57 20.31
C ILE A 282 -0.25 -4.63 20.78
N PRO A 283 -1.38 -4.28 21.42
CA PRO A 283 -2.33 -5.26 21.94
C PRO A 283 -2.86 -6.24 20.89
N GLY A 284 -3.33 -5.74 19.75
CA GLY A 284 -3.79 -6.58 18.64
C GLY A 284 -2.68 -7.51 18.14
N PHE A 285 -1.46 -6.99 17.97
CA PHE A 285 -0.35 -7.80 17.48
C PHE A 285 0.06 -8.90 18.47
N VAL A 286 0.09 -8.59 19.78
CA VAL A 286 0.37 -9.57 20.84
C VAL A 286 -0.73 -10.62 20.92
N ALA A 287 -2.00 -10.22 20.86
CA ALA A 287 -3.13 -11.15 20.86
C ALA A 287 -3.06 -12.10 19.66
N ALA A 288 -2.80 -11.57 18.46
CA ALA A 288 -2.56 -12.35 17.26
C ALA A 288 -1.41 -13.34 17.44
N MET A 289 -0.25 -12.89 17.91
CA MET A 289 0.93 -13.73 18.12
C MET A 289 0.67 -14.88 19.11
N VAL A 290 0.05 -14.61 20.26
CA VAL A 290 -0.24 -15.63 21.27
C VAL A 290 -1.23 -16.67 20.73
N ARG A 291 -2.27 -16.21 20.02
CA ARG A 291 -3.27 -17.10 19.41
C ARG A 291 -2.69 -17.93 18.27
N HIS A 292 -1.79 -17.36 17.48
CA HIS A 292 -1.05 -18.07 16.45
C HIS A 292 -0.27 -19.24 17.06
N PHE A 293 0.55 -18.98 18.09
CA PHE A 293 1.29 -20.04 18.76
C PHE A 293 0.39 -21.06 19.46
N GLN A 294 -0.75 -20.62 20.01
CA GLN A 294 -1.75 -21.52 20.55
C GLN A 294 -2.29 -22.47 19.49
N SER A 295 -2.78 -21.94 18.35
CA SER A 295 -3.31 -22.74 17.25
C SER A 295 -2.32 -23.78 16.74
N VAL A 296 -1.04 -23.40 16.56
CA VAL A 296 0.00 -24.33 16.09
C VAL A 296 0.35 -25.38 17.16
N ARG A 297 0.54 -24.99 18.42
CA ARG A 297 0.94 -25.94 19.49
C ARG A 297 -0.16 -26.91 19.90
N THR A 298 -1.43 -26.54 19.69
CA THR A 298 -2.58 -27.41 19.97
C THR A 298 -3.15 -28.07 18.70
N PHE A 299 -2.58 -27.80 17.53
CA PHE A 299 -3.06 -28.28 16.23
C PHE A 299 -4.56 -28.01 16.01
N SER A 300 -5.06 -26.86 16.48
CA SER A 300 -6.48 -26.51 16.48
C SER A 300 -6.75 -25.26 15.66
N ARG A 301 -7.97 -25.16 15.12
CA ARG A 301 -8.43 -23.95 14.42
C ARG A 301 -8.54 -22.78 15.40
N ASP A 302 -8.16 -21.58 14.95
CA ASP A 302 -8.27 -20.34 15.72
C ASP A 302 -9.68 -19.71 15.66
N GLY A 303 -10.43 -19.98 14.59
CA GLY A 303 -11.78 -19.43 14.40
C GLY A 303 -11.84 -18.04 13.76
N GLY A 304 -10.71 -17.52 13.27
CA GLY A 304 -10.64 -16.26 12.50
C GLY A 304 -10.24 -15.03 13.33
N MET A 305 -10.12 -15.18 14.65
CA MET A 305 -9.72 -14.14 15.58
C MET A 305 -8.28 -13.64 15.35
N LEU A 306 -7.38 -14.52 14.89
CA LEU A 306 -6.01 -14.18 14.53
C LEU A 306 -5.97 -13.06 13.49
N ASN A 307 -6.71 -13.22 12.39
CA ASN A 307 -6.74 -12.22 11.31
C ASN A 307 -7.42 -10.94 11.79
N MET A 308 -8.49 -11.05 12.58
CA MET A 308 -9.16 -9.89 13.18
C MET A 308 -8.18 -9.04 14.02
N PHE A 309 -7.35 -9.66 14.86
CA PHE A 309 -6.37 -8.92 15.68
C PHE A 309 -5.18 -8.38 14.88
N LEU A 310 -4.78 -9.06 13.80
CA LEU A 310 -3.79 -8.51 12.87
C LEU A 310 -4.36 -7.30 12.11
N ASP A 311 -5.64 -7.36 11.75
CA ASP A 311 -6.35 -6.26 11.09
C ASP A 311 -6.53 -5.06 12.03
N GLU A 312 -6.79 -5.30 13.32
CA GLU A 312 -6.81 -4.27 14.38
C GLU A 312 -5.42 -3.64 14.55
N ALA A 313 -4.35 -4.44 14.70
CA ALA A 313 -2.99 -3.91 14.80
C ALA A 313 -2.56 -3.12 13.55
N ASN A 314 -2.99 -3.59 12.37
CA ASN A 314 -2.78 -2.85 11.13
C ASN A 314 -3.60 -1.56 11.09
N ASN A 315 -4.80 -1.53 11.67
CA ASN A 315 -5.62 -0.32 11.78
C ASN A 315 -4.85 0.80 12.50
N GLU A 316 -4.40 0.52 13.72
CA GLU A 316 -3.69 1.51 14.54
C GLU A 316 -2.36 1.94 13.89
N ARG A 317 -1.70 1.02 13.17
CA ARG A 317 -0.54 1.39 12.36
C ARG A 317 -0.90 2.38 11.24
N MET A 318 -2.06 2.25 10.61
CA MET A 318 -2.53 3.17 9.59
C MET A 318 -2.95 4.53 10.16
N HIS A 319 -3.46 4.57 11.40
CA HIS A 319 -3.62 5.82 12.15
C HIS A 319 -2.28 6.52 12.27
N LEU A 320 -1.28 5.86 12.88
CA LEU A 320 0.06 6.40 13.06
C LEU A 320 0.68 6.94 11.77
N LEU A 321 0.68 6.11 10.71
CA LEU A 321 1.33 6.48 9.46
C LEU A 321 0.63 7.64 8.75
N SER A 322 -0.66 7.85 9.00
CA SER A 322 -1.40 9.03 8.53
C SER A 322 -0.93 10.29 9.25
N PHE A 323 -0.87 10.28 10.57
CA PHE A 323 -0.44 11.45 11.35
C PHE A 323 1.04 11.79 11.19
N VAL A 324 1.92 10.80 10.98
CA VAL A 324 3.35 11.05 10.70
C VAL A 324 3.56 11.81 9.38
N ARG A 325 2.63 11.71 8.42
CA ARG A 325 2.67 12.52 7.20
C ARG A 325 2.31 13.99 7.43
N MET A 326 1.58 14.28 8.51
CA MET A 326 1.27 15.65 8.92
C MET A 326 2.40 16.25 9.76
N ARG A 327 3.07 15.44 10.58
CA ARG A 327 4.19 15.89 11.41
C ARG A 327 5.23 14.80 11.62
N ASP A 328 6.46 15.06 11.21
CA ASP A 328 7.59 14.17 11.49
C ASP A 328 7.99 14.24 12.98
N PRO A 329 7.98 13.12 13.72
CA PRO A 329 8.45 13.10 15.11
C PRO A 329 9.96 13.30 15.19
N GLY A 330 10.40 14.26 16.00
CA GLY A 330 11.82 14.49 16.29
C GLY A 330 12.48 13.34 17.07
N ASN A 331 13.82 13.35 17.14
CA ASN A 331 14.62 12.26 17.71
C ASN A 331 14.24 11.88 19.15
N VAL A 332 13.94 12.87 20.01
CA VAL A 332 13.51 12.61 21.39
C VAL A 332 12.24 11.75 21.43
N MET A 333 11.24 12.10 20.63
CA MET A 333 10.00 11.31 20.53
C MET A 333 10.29 9.89 20.07
N ARG A 334 11.14 9.72 19.05
CA ARG A 334 11.52 8.40 18.52
C ARG A 334 12.20 7.52 19.59
N PHE A 335 13.07 8.09 20.42
CA PHE A 335 13.70 7.37 21.54
C PHE A 335 12.69 6.99 22.62
N VAL A 336 11.76 7.90 22.96
CA VAL A 336 10.69 7.60 23.94
C VAL A 336 9.79 6.49 23.41
N VAL A 337 9.38 6.56 22.14
CA VAL A 337 8.59 5.50 21.46
C VAL A 337 9.30 4.15 21.55
N LEU A 338 10.59 4.08 21.23
CA LEU A 338 11.35 2.83 21.33
C LEU A 338 11.33 2.25 22.76
N GLY A 339 11.61 3.08 23.76
CA GLY A 339 11.56 2.67 25.17
C GLY A 339 10.16 2.22 25.59
N SER A 340 9.12 2.97 25.20
CA SER A 340 7.72 2.65 25.47
C SER A 340 7.27 1.36 24.79
N GLN A 341 7.67 1.10 23.55
CA GLN A 341 7.31 -0.13 22.84
C GLN A 341 7.95 -1.36 23.50
N VAL A 342 9.20 -1.27 23.94
CA VAL A 342 9.85 -2.36 24.69
C VAL A 342 9.13 -2.61 26.02
N ALA A 343 8.83 -1.54 26.77
CA ALA A 343 8.18 -1.64 28.08
C ALA A 343 6.74 -2.15 27.97
N VAL A 344 5.91 -1.50 27.15
CA VAL A 344 4.50 -1.85 26.95
C VAL A 344 4.37 -3.18 26.22
N GLY A 345 5.17 -3.44 25.19
CA GLY A 345 5.14 -4.71 24.46
C GLY A 345 5.46 -5.91 25.36
N THR A 346 6.54 -5.83 26.15
CA THR A 346 6.91 -6.89 27.08
C THR A 346 5.89 -7.03 28.20
N GLY A 347 5.47 -5.92 28.81
CA GLY A 347 4.49 -5.92 29.88
C GLY A 347 3.13 -6.47 29.44
N PHE A 348 2.63 -6.05 28.29
CA PHE A 348 1.37 -6.50 27.73
C PHE A 348 1.43 -7.97 27.33
N LEU A 349 2.54 -8.46 26.78
CA LEU A 349 2.73 -9.90 26.49
C LEU A 349 2.63 -10.75 27.76
N ILE A 350 3.30 -10.34 28.85
CA ILE A 350 3.24 -11.04 30.13
C ILE A 350 1.81 -11.02 30.68
N LEU A 351 1.16 -9.85 30.69
CA LEU A 351 -0.22 -9.72 31.16
C LEU A 351 -1.20 -10.54 30.33
N TYR A 352 -1.03 -10.58 29.01
CA TYR A 352 -1.87 -11.37 28.10
C TYR A 352 -1.68 -12.87 28.34
N ALA A 353 -0.45 -13.31 28.61
CA ALA A 353 -0.18 -14.70 28.99
C ALA A 353 -0.84 -15.08 30.33
N MET A 354 -0.96 -14.14 31.27
CA MET A 354 -1.61 -14.35 32.57
C MET A 354 -3.14 -14.27 32.51
N SER A 355 -3.69 -13.26 31.84
CA SER A 355 -5.13 -13.00 31.77
C SER A 355 -5.50 -12.24 30.48
N PRO A 356 -5.83 -12.97 29.39
CA PRO A 356 -6.36 -12.36 28.17
C PRO A 356 -7.63 -11.55 28.42
N ALA A 357 -8.50 -12.00 29.34
CA ALA A 357 -9.75 -11.31 29.67
C ALA A 357 -9.50 -9.92 30.26
N PHE A 358 -8.50 -9.78 31.14
CA PHE A 358 -8.09 -8.48 31.65
C PHE A 358 -7.57 -7.59 30.52
N CYS A 359 -6.68 -8.10 29.66
CA CYS A 359 -6.13 -7.36 28.54
C CYS A 359 -7.20 -6.85 27.57
N HIS A 360 -8.18 -7.70 27.19
CA HIS A 360 -9.27 -7.27 26.31
C HIS A 360 -10.17 -6.21 26.96
N ARG A 361 -10.43 -6.32 28.27
CA ARG A 361 -11.19 -5.28 28.99
C ARG A 361 -10.40 -3.98 29.12
N PHE A 362 -9.09 -4.07 29.37
CA PHE A 362 -8.18 -2.92 29.42
C PHE A 362 -8.17 -2.18 28.09
N VAL A 363 -7.97 -2.89 26.97
CA VAL A 363 -8.01 -2.29 25.63
C VAL A 363 -9.37 -1.68 25.36
N GLY A 364 -10.47 -2.37 25.67
CA GLY A 364 -11.82 -1.80 25.51
C GLY A 364 -11.99 -0.45 26.22
N TYR A 365 -11.46 -0.29 27.43
CA TYR A 365 -11.46 1.02 28.12
C TYR A 365 -10.48 2.03 27.52
N VAL A 366 -9.34 1.59 26.95
CA VAL A 366 -8.46 2.48 26.18
C VAL A 366 -9.19 3.02 24.95
N GLU A 367 -9.95 2.20 24.24
CA GLU A 367 -10.71 2.63 23.07
C GLU A 367 -11.87 3.58 23.43
N GLU A 368 -12.54 3.38 24.57
CA GLU A 368 -13.53 4.36 25.08
C GLU A 368 -12.88 5.75 25.28
N GLU A 369 -11.67 5.79 25.82
CA GLU A 369 -10.89 7.02 26.00
C GLU A 369 -10.36 7.60 24.67
N ALA A 370 -10.06 6.74 23.69
CA ALA A 370 -9.68 7.14 22.34
C ALA A 370 -10.86 7.82 21.64
N CYS A 371 -12.05 7.20 21.63
CA CYS A 371 -13.28 7.80 21.10
C CYS A 371 -13.55 9.16 21.73
N HIS A 372 -13.49 9.27 23.07
CA HIS A 372 -13.64 10.56 23.75
C HIS A 372 -12.61 11.59 23.27
N THR A 373 -11.36 11.19 23.07
CA THR A 373 -10.28 12.09 22.62
C THR A 373 -10.53 12.58 21.19
N TYR A 374 -10.89 11.71 20.26
CA TYR A 374 -11.18 12.07 18.87
C TYR A 374 -12.44 12.94 18.77
N THR A 375 -13.53 12.63 19.49
CA THR A 375 -14.72 13.50 19.56
C THR A 375 -14.35 14.90 20.07
N THR A 376 -13.50 15.01 21.10
CA THR A 376 -13.05 16.32 21.59
C THR A 376 -12.23 17.07 20.53
N ILE A 377 -11.41 16.37 19.74
CA ILE A 377 -10.62 16.97 18.65
C ILE A 377 -11.55 17.47 17.55
N ILE A 378 -12.51 16.65 17.11
CA ILE A 378 -13.52 17.01 16.10
C ILE A 378 -14.29 18.24 16.57
N ASP A 379 -14.85 18.22 17.78
CA ASP A 379 -15.56 19.36 18.37
C ASP A 379 -14.67 20.62 18.39
N THR A 380 -13.38 20.47 18.69
CA THR A 380 -12.42 21.58 18.68
C THR A 380 -12.22 22.13 17.26
N ILE A 381 -12.09 21.28 16.25
CA ILE A 381 -11.96 21.68 14.84
C ILE A 381 -13.24 22.37 14.37
N GLU A 382 -14.41 21.80 14.63
CA GLU A 382 -15.71 22.32 14.18
C GLU A 382 -16.07 23.67 14.81
N ASN A 383 -15.68 23.90 16.07
CA ASN A 383 -16.02 25.12 16.81
C ASN A 383 -14.89 26.17 16.84
N ALA A 384 -13.74 25.89 16.22
CA ALA A 384 -12.62 26.83 16.17
C ALA A 384 -12.97 28.17 15.46
N PRO A 385 -12.42 29.32 15.88
CA PRO A 385 -12.50 30.56 15.10
C PRO A 385 -11.83 30.40 13.73
N ASP A 386 -12.36 31.04 12.67
CA ASP A 386 -11.88 30.85 11.30
C ASP A 386 -10.40 31.26 11.11
N GLU A 387 -9.91 32.18 11.92
CA GLU A 387 -8.51 32.62 11.94
C GLU A 387 -7.56 31.72 12.76
N SER A 388 -8.07 30.67 13.41
CA SER A 388 -7.26 29.77 14.24
C SER A 388 -6.63 28.64 13.45
N GLU A 389 -5.49 28.13 13.91
CA GLU A 389 -4.86 26.96 13.28
C GLU A 389 -5.79 25.74 13.24
N MET A 390 -6.65 25.54 14.25
CA MET A 390 -7.56 24.39 14.27
C MET A 390 -8.62 24.45 13.16
N ALA A 391 -9.03 25.64 12.72
CA ALA A 391 -9.99 25.79 11.62
C ALA A 391 -9.40 25.37 10.26
N GLU A 392 -8.07 25.41 10.09
CA GLU A 392 -7.41 24.97 8.85
C GLU A 392 -7.76 23.51 8.51
N TRP A 393 -7.88 22.64 9.53
CA TRP A 393 -8.21 21.22 9.35
C TRP A 393 -9.60 20.94 8.78
N ARG A 394 -10.51 21.92 8.76
CA ARG A 394 -11.79 21.81 8.06
C ARG A 394 -11.64 21.79 6.54
N THR A 395 -10.52 22.30 6.02
CA THR A 395 -10.31 22.48 4.58
C THR A 395 -8.98 21.88 4.10
N GLU A 396 -8.04 21.63 5.00
CA GLU A 396 -6.79 20.96 4.69
C GLU A 396 -7.05 19.54 4.19
N ILE A 397 -6.46 19.19 3.04
CA ILE A 397 -6.60 17.87 2.44
C ILE A 397 -5.84 16.84 3.28
N ALA A 398 -6.53 15.76 3.67
CA ALA A 398 -5.91 14.69 4.44
C ALA A 398 -4.74 14.02 3.68
N PRO A 399 -3.75 13.47 4.42
CA PRO A 399 -2.64 12.73 3.84
C PRO A 399 -3.10 11.67 2.83
N ALA A 400 -2.35 11.50 1.75
CA ALA A 400 -2.71 10.55 0.68
C ALA A 400 -2.89 9.10 1.19
N ILE A 401 -2.12 8.71 2.20
CA ILE A 401 -2.25 7.40 2.85
C ILE A 401 -3.63 7.24 3.51
N ALA A 402 -4.11 8.28 4.22
CA ALA A 402 -5.40 8.30 4.88
C ALA A 402 -6.54 8.23 3.86
N ARG A 403 -6.52 9.11 2.86
CA ARG A 403 -7.58 9.16 1.83
C ARG A 403 -7.69 7.87 1.02
N GLY A 404 -6.56 7.21 0.77
CA GLY A 404 -6.55 5.87 0.18
C GLY A 404 -7.15 4.82 1.12
N TYR A 405 -6.76 4.83 2.39
CA TYR A 405 -7.15 3.80 3.37
C TYR A 405 -8.62 3.87 3.79
N TRP A 406 -9.12 5.07 4.13
CA TRP A 406 -10.50 5.32 4.57
C TRP A 406 -11.45 5.73 3.43
N LYS A 407 -10.97 5.72 2.19
CA LYS A 407 -11.77 6.08 1.01
C LYS A 407 -12.41 7.47 1.05
N LEU A 408 -11.66 8.47 1.53
CA LEU A 408 -12.14 9.86 1.69
C LEU A 408 -12.24 10.67 0.38
N GLY A 409 -12.01 10.05 -0.78
CA GLY A 409 -12.00 10.74 -2.07
C GLY A 409 -10.83 11.68 -2.32
N GLU A 410 -10.89 12.42 -3.44
CA GLU A 410 -9.83 13.35 -3.87
C GLU A 410 -9.73 14.59 -2.95
N THR A 411 -10.84 14.99 -2.33
CA THR A 411 -10.96 16.23 -1.53
C THR A 411 -11.17 15.98 -0.03
N GLY A 412 -11.11 14.74 0.44
CA GLY A 412 -11.29 14.41 1.86
C GLY A 412 -10.34 15.22 2.74
N THR A 413 -10.91 15.87 3.74
CA THR A 413 -10.22 16.81 4.63
C THR A 413 -9.61 16.11 5.84
N VAL A 414 -8.77 16.82 6.59
CA VAL A 414 -8.27 16.34 7.89
C VAL A 414 -9.43 16.11 8.85
N LEU A 415 -10.46 16.95 8.84
CA LEU A 415 -11.69 16.74 9.62
C LEU A 415 -12.38 15.42 9.25
N ASP A 416 -12.51 15.10 7.95
CA ASP A 416 -13.11 13.81 7.51
C ASP A 416 -12.27 12.58 7.90
N MET A 417 -10.97 12.78 8.15
CA MET A 417 -10.05 11.72 8.58
C MET A 417 -10.11 11.47 10.09
N MET A 418 -10.39 12.53 10.88
CA MET A 418 -10.50 12.45 12.35
C MET A 418 -11.82 11.79 12.74
#